data_AF-A0A1G6XJI8-F1
#
_entry.id   AF-A0A1G6XJI8-F1
#
_cell.length_a   1.000
_cell.length_b   1.000
_cell.length_c   1.000
_cell.angle_alpha   90.00
_cell.angle_beta   90.00
_cell.angle_gamma   90.00
#
_symmetry.space_group_name_H-M   'P 1'
#
loop_
_entity.id
_entity.type
_entity.pdbx_description
1 polymer ?
#
loop_
_entity_poly.entity_id
_entity_poly.type
_entity_poly.pdbx_seq_one_letter_code
_entity_poly.pdbx_strand_id
1 'polypeptide(L)'
;MSVGASGARNLPQDPTPVTPMDPLSFELVTVEEAKKILDGELPALGAVDWSDTRQPVDPATRALVPAALKWLAQLPREVRPLELFHAYPRIGNQLAALASNPAALSAFLADLLIDKRGNRQGFPGGIALELSRLQVHLLRSLQQMT
;
A
#
# COMPACT_ATOMS: atom_id res chain seq x y z
N MET A 1 29.07 -45.54 -29.58
CA MET A 1 28.14 -44.42 -29.83
C MET A 1 27.53 -44.01 -28.52
N SER A 2 27.85 -42.80 -28.07
CA SER A 2 27.39 -42.20 -26.82
C SER A 2 26.37 -41.12 -27.18
N VAL A 3 25.18 -41.16 -26.61
CA VAL A 3 24.32 -39.97 -26.47
C VAL A 3 23.58 -40.09 -25.14
N GLY A 4 24.01 -39.30 -24.16
CA GLY A 4 23.20 -38.90 -23.02
C GLY A 4 22.41 -37.64 -23.37
N ALA A 5 21.15 -37.57 -22.93
CA ALA A 5 20.34 -36.35 -22.90
C ALA A 5 19.90 -36.15 -21.45
N SER A 6 20.48 -35.17 -20.76
CA SER A 6 19.94 -33.82 -20.55
C SER A 6 18.83 -33.80 -19.48
N GLY A 7 19.27 -33.75 -18.22
CA GLY A 7 18.46 -33.32 -17.08
C GLY A 7 19.16 -32.11 -16.45
N ALA A 8 18.90 -30.92 -16.97
CA ALA A 8 19.37 -29.67 -16.38
C ALA A 8 18.68 -29.47 -15.02
N ARG A 9 19.41 -29.78 -13.95
CA ARG A 9 19.03 -29.43 -12.57
C ARG A 9 19.03 -27.90 -12.46
N ASN A 10 17.88 -27.34 -12.11
CA ASN A 10 17.72 -25.92 -11.82
C ASN A 10 18.60 -25.60 -10.60
N LEU A 11 19.64 -24.78 -10.79
CA LEU A 11 20.49 -24.32 -9.69
C LEU A 11 19.65 -23.43 -8.75
N PRO A 12 19.82 -23.52 -7.42
CA PRO A 12 19.26 -22.53 -6.52
C PRO A 12 19.76 -21.14 -6.93
N GLN A 13 18.84 -20.22 -7.15
CA GLN A 13 19.15 -18.81 -7.39
C GLN A 13 19.91 -18.30 -6.17
N ASP A 14 21.13 -17.80 -6.38
CA ASP A 14 21.87 -17.08 -5.34
C ASP A 14 20.98 -15.98 -4.74
N PRO A 15 20.97 -15.77 -3.42
CA PRO A 15 20.29 -14.63 -2.84
C PRO A 15 20.88 -13.37 -3.48
N THR A 16 20.00 -12.50 -3.99
CA THR A 16 20.39 -11.19 -4.52
C THR A 16 21.42 -10.54 -3.59
N PRO A 17 22.55 -10.02 -4.12
CA PRO A 17 23.54 -9.37 -3.28
C PRO A 17 22.86 -8.24 -2.53
N VAL A 18 22.87 -8.33 -1.20
CA VAL A 18 22.48 -7.22 -0.35
C VAL A 18 23.49 -6.11 -0.62
N THR A 19 23.06 -5.07 -1.33
CA THR A 19 23.87 -3.87 -1.52
C THR A 19 24.31 -3.42 -0.13
N PRO A 20 25.62 -3.34 0.16
CA PRO A 20 26.07 -2.82 1.45
C PRO A 20 25.52 -1.40 1.56
N MET A 21 24.68 -1.17 2.57
CA MET A 21 24.19 0.16 2.87
C MET A 21 25.39 1.07 3.12
N ASP A 22 25.35 2.28 2.54
CA ASP A 22 26.30 3.31 2.89
C ASP A 22 26.32 3.50 4.43
N PRO A 23 27.50 3.60 5.05
CA PRO A 23 27.60 3.78 6.48
C PRO A 23 26.90 5.09 6.87
N LEU A 24 26.01 5.01 7.85
CA LEU A 24 25.35 6.18 8.42
C LEU A 24 26.42 7.17 8.91
N SER A 25 26.39 8.39 8.38
CA SER A 25 27.25 9.48 8.85
C SER A 25 26.61 10.11 10.09
N PHE A 26 27.41 10.28 11.14
CA PHE A 26 26.99 10.94 12.37
C PHE A 26 27.89 12.14 12.63
N GLU A 27 27.29 13.25 13.03
CA GLU A 27 28.00 14.42 13.57
C GLU A 27 28.06 14.30 15.09
N LEU A 28 29.24 14.45 15.67
CA LEU A 28 29.41 14.43 17.13
C LEU A 28 28.93 15.76 17.71
N VAL A 29 28.00 15.68 18.65
CA VAL A 29 27.44 16.83 19.36
C VAL A 29 28.01 16.84 20.78
N THR A 30 28.30 18.02 21.33
CA THR A 30 28.77 18.16 22.71
C THR A 30 27.66 17.85 23.71
N VAL A 31 28.03 17.53 24.96
CA VAL A 31 27.06 17.25 26.03
C VAL A 31 26.20 18.49 26.32
N GLU A 32 26.80 19.67 26.24
CA GLU A 32 26.15 20.96 26.42
C GLU A 32 25.11 21.22 25.32
N GLU A 33 25.43 20.92 24.07
CA GLU A 33 24.49 21.02 22.94
C GLU A 33 23.37 19.98 23.03
N ALA A 34 23.69 18.73 23.40
CA ALA A 34 22.68 17.70 23.64
C ALA A 34 21.72 18.10 24.77
N LYS A 35 22.23 18.75 25.81
CA LYS A 35 21.42 19.28 26.92
C LYS A 35 20.52 20.42 26.47
N LYS A 36 21.01 21.37 25.66
CA LYS A 36 20.19 22.46 25.09
C LYS A 36 19.01 21.92 24.27
N ILE A 37 19.24 20.91 23.44
CA ILE A 37 18.18 20.24 22.67
C ILE A 37 17.16 19.59 23.60
N LEU A 38 17.61 18.93 24.67
CA LEU A 38 16.75 18.31 25.67
C LEU A 38 15.92 19.36 26.43
N ASP A 39 16.50 20.53 26.71
CA ASP A 39 15.85 21.68 27.34
C ASP A 39 14.90 22.43 26.36
N GLY A 40 14.73 21.92 25.13
CA GLY A 40 13.79 22.44 24.13
C GLY A 40 14.37 23.50 23.20
N GLU A 41 15.64 23.83 23.36
CA GLU A 41 16.37 24.79 22.55
C GLU A 41 16.93 24.07 21.32
N LEU A 42 16.01 23.78 20.40
CA LEU A 42 16.34 23.16 19.12
C LEU A 42 17.19 24.14 18.29
N PRO A 43 18.37 23.73 17.80
CA PRO A 43 19.03 24.49 16.75
C PRO A 43 18.06 24.60 15.56
N ALA A 44 18.15 25.69 14.80
CA ALA A 44 17.40 25.86 13.56
C ALA A 44 17.90 24.84 12.53
N LEU A 45 17.49 23.58 12.69
CA LEU A 45 17.52 22.58 11.65
C LEU A 45 16.63 23.14 10.56
N GLY A 46 17.24 23.79 9.57
CA GLY A 46 16.54 24.26 8.38
C GLY A 46 15.66 23.12 7.90
N ALA A 47 14.38 23.41 7.67
CA ALA A 47 13.39 22.40 7.35
C ALA A 47 13.95 21.48 6.25
N VAL A 48 14.33 20.26 6.63
CA VAL A 48 14.88 19.30 5.68
C VAL A 48 13.74 18.96 4.73
N ASP A 49 13.90 19.36 3.48
CA ASP A 49 12.90 19.08 2.46
C ASP A 49 13.02 17.62 2.03
N TRP A 50 12.25 16.75 2.66
CA TRP A 50 12.14 15.33 2.33
C TRP A 50 11.36 15.07 1.03
N SER A 51 10.94 16.11 0.31
CA SER A 51 10.11 15.96 -0.89
C SER A 51 10.79 15.14 -1.97
N ASP A 52 12.12 15.19 -2.08
CA ASP A 52 12.90 14.44 -3.07
C ASP A 52 13.05 12.95 -2.74
N THR A 53 12.90 12.57 -1.46
CA THR A 53 12.92 11.15 -1.03
C THR A 53 11.53 10.52 -1.08
N ARG A 54 10.47 11.33 -1.18
CA ARG A 54 9.11 10.81 -1.33
C ARG A 54 8.96 10.26 -2.73
N GLN A 55 8.30 9.10 -2.82
CA GLN A 55 7.93 8.58 -4.11
C GLN A 55 7.11 9.64 -4.87
N PRO A 56 7.53 10.01 -6.09
CA PRO A 56 6.82 11.02 -6.86
C PRO A 56 5.38 10.57 -7.08
N VAL A 57 4.46 11.54 -7.05
CA VAL A 57 3.04 11.29 -7.32
C VAL A 57 2.90 10.82 -8.76
N ASP A 58 2.85 9.51 -8.96
CA ASP A 58 2.69 8.91 -10.28
C ASP A 58 1.34 9.34 -10.87
N PRO A 59 1.30 9.96 -12.07
CA PRO A 59 0.05 10.32 -12.73
C PRO A 59 -0.90 9.14 -12.96
N ALA A 60 -0.40 7.89 -13.06
CA ALA A 60 -1.24 6.69 -13.10
C ALA A 60 -2.08 6.50 -11.81
N THR A 61 -1.68 7.13 -10.71
CA THR A 61 -2.39 7.16 -9.43
C THR A 61 -3.59 8.11 -9.44
N ARG A 62 -3.67 9.03 -10.42
CA ARG A 62 -4.74 10.04 -10.54
C ARG A 62 -5.95 9.59 -11.34
N ALA A 63 -5.87 8.44 -12.03
CA ALA A 63 -6.95 7.91 -12.83
C ALA A 63 -7.16 6.41 -12.56
N LEU A 64 -8.35 5.92 -12.86
CA LEU A 64 -8.62 4.49 -12.82
C LEU A 64 -7.96 3.80 -14.00
N VAL A 65 -7.27 2.69 -13.76
CA VAL A 65 -6.75 1.84 -14.83
C VAL A 65 -7.88 1.03 -15.47
N PRO A 66 -7.73 0.57 -16.73
CA PRO A 66 -8.78 -0.21 -17.41
C PRO A 66 -9.21 -1.47 -16.64
N ALA A 67 -8.29 -2.13 -15.93
CA ALA A 67 -8.60 -3.27 -15.08
C ALA A 67 -9.56 -2.90 -13.94
N ALA A 68 -9.42 -1.72 -13.35
CA ALA A 68 -10.29 -1.24 -12.29
C ALA A 68 -11.69 -0.89 -12.79
N LEU A 69 -11.79 -0.27 -13.97
CA LEU A 69 -13.07 -0.01 -14.62
C LEU A 69 -13.81 -1.31 -14.96
N LYS A 70 -13.08 -2.30 -15.48
CA LYS A 70 -13.63 -3.63 -15.80
C LYS A 70 -14.14 -4.32 -14.54
N TRP A 71 -13.36 -4.30 -13.45
CA TRP A 71 -13.77 -4.88 -12.18
C TRP A 71 -15.01 -4.17 -11.59
N LEU A 72 -15.04 -2.84 -11.60
CA LEU A 72 -16.19 -2.05 -11.16
C LEU A 72 -17.47 -2.42 -11.91
N ALA A 73 -17.38 -2.67 -13.22
CA ALA A 73 -18.51 -3.07 -14.04
C ALA A 73 -19.03 -4.48 -13.72
N GLN A 74 -18.18 -5.38 -13.20
CA GLN A 74 -18.55 -6.73 -12.80
C GLN A 74 -19.30 -6.78 -11.45
N LEU A 75 -19.13 -5.76 -10.61
CA LEU A 75 -19.83 -5.69 -9.33
C LEU A 75 -21.34 -5.43 -9.54
N PRO A 76 -22.22 -6.01 -8.70
CA PRO A 76 -23.63 -5.63 -8.63
C PRO A 76 -23.78 -4.13 -8.39
N ARG A 77 -24.80 -3.52 -9.01
CA ARG A 77 -24.95 -2.05 -9.02
C ARG A 77 -25.04 -1.46 -7.60
N GLU A 78 -25.61 -2.20 -6.67
CA GLU A 78 -25.90 -1.79 -5.29
C GLU A 78 -24.65 -1.73 -4.41
N VAL A 79 -23.55 -2.38 -4.84
CA VAL A 79 -22.30 -2.51 -4.06
C VAL A 79 -21.11 -1.84 -4.75
N ARG A 80 -21.33 -1.17 -5.88
CA ARG A 80 -20.27 -0.42 -6.58
C ARG A 80 -19.84 0.80 -5.77
N PRO A 81 -18.55 0.93 -5.43
CA PRO A 81 -18.04 2.09 -4.68
C PRO A 81 -17.68 3.24 -5.63
N LEU A 82 -18.70 3.92 -6.17
CA LEU A 82 -18.55 4.92 -7.23
C LEU A 82 -17.87 6.20 -6.73
N GLU A 83 -18.27 6.70 -5.57
CA GLU A 83 -17.68 7.90 -4.97
C GLU A 83 -16.23 7.64 -4.59
N LEU A 84 -15.91 6.47 -4.02
CA LEU A 84 -14.53 6.07 -3.74
C LEU A 84 -13.67 6.05 -5.01
N PHE A 85 -14.17 5.44 -6.08
CA PHE A 85 -13.43 5.30 -7.34
C PHE A 85 -13.17 6.64 -8.02
N HIS A 86 -14.08 7.59 -7.85
CA HIS A 86 -13.93 8.96 -8.33
C HIS A 86 -12.97 9.78 -7.45
N ALA A 87 -13.15 9.76 -6.12
CA ALA A 87 -12.39 10.60 -5.19
C ALA A 87 -10.99 10.05 -4.88
N TYR A 88 -10.83 8.73 -4.91
CA TYR A 88 -9.58 8.04 -4.55
C TYR A 88 -9.21 6.94 -5.58
N PRO A 89 -8.88 7.30 -6.84
CA PRO A 89 -8.58 6.33 -7.90
C PRO A 89 -7.50 5.31 -7.53
N ARG A 90 -6.47 5.71 -6.74
CA ARG A 90 -5.43 4.80 -6.23
C ARG A 90 -6.00 3.62 -5.45
N ILE A 91 -7.00 3.89 -4.61
CA ILE A 91 -7.62 2.88 -3.75
C ILE A 91 -8.47 1.97 -4.64
N GLY A 92 -9.22 2.55 -5.59
CA GLY A 92 -9.98 1.76 -6.58
C GLY A 92 -9.09 0.84 -7.41
N ASN A 93 -7.93 1.32 -7.85
CA ASN A 93 -6.94 0.52 -8.58
C ASN A 93 -6.39 -0.62 -7.71
N GLN A 94 -6.09 -0.35 -6.45
CA GLN A 94 -5.58 -1.36 -5.52
C GLN A 94 -6.63 -2.43 -5.17
N LEU A 95 -7.89 -2.03 -4.99
CA LEU A 95 -9.01 -2.97 -4.82
C LEU A 95 -9.14 -3.89 -6.03
N ALA A 96 -9.10 -3.34 -7.24
CA ALA A 96 -9.19 -4.11 -8.47
C ALA A 96 -8.00 -5.06 -8.67
N ALA A 97 -6.78 -4.64 -8.30
CA ALA A 97 -5.60 -5.49 -8.36
C ALA A 97 -5.70 -6.71 -7.42
N LEU A 98 -6.39 -6.56 -6.29
CA LEU A 98 -6.62 -7.63 -5.31
C LEU A 98 -7.85 -8.49 -5.63
N ALA A 99 -8.64 -8.16 -6.65
CA ALA A 99 -9.93 -8.82 -6.94
C ALA A 99 -9.83 -10.32 -7.21
N SER A 100 -8.68 -10.81 -7.72
CA SER A 100 -8.42 -12.23 -7.94
C SER A 100 -8.16 -13.01 -6.65
N ASN A 101 -7.91 -12.33 -5.53
CA ASN A 101 -7.69 -12.91 -4.21
C ASN A 101 -8.72 -12.32 -3.21
N PRO A 102 -9.90 -12.93 -3.09
CA PRO A 102 -10.98 -12.42 -2.23
C PRO A 102 -10.60 -12.26 -0.75
N ALA A 103 -9.70 -13.12 -0.23
CA ALA A 103 -9.22 -13.02 1.14
C ALA A 103 -8.33 -11.78 1.34
N ALA A 104 -7.39 -11.53 0.42
CA ALA A 104 -6.53 -10.35 0.46
C ALA A 104 -7.33 -9.05 0.26
N LEU A 105 -8.32 -9.06 -0.64
CA LEU A 105 -9.21 -7.93 -0.85
C LEU A 105 -10.03 -7.60 0.40
N SER A 106 -10.61 -8.61 1.05
CA SER A 106 -11.37 -8.44 2.30
C SER A 106 -10.50 -7.92 3.44
N ALA A 107 -9.27 -8.41 3.57
CA ALA A 107 -8.32 -7.93 4.57
C ALA A 107 -7.94 -6.45 4.33
N PHE A 108 -7.68 -6.09 3.07
CA PHE A 108 -7.37 -4.71 2.70
C PHE A 108 -8.54 -3.75 2.99
N LEU A 109 -9.78 -4.14 2.70
CA LEU A 109 -10.97 -3.36 3.04
C LEU A 109 -11.16 -3.21 4.56
N ALA A 110 -10.90 -4.26 5.33
CA ALA A 110 -10.94 -4.18 6.79
C ALA A 110 -9.92 -3.16 7.33
N ASP A 111 -8.71 -3.11 6.75
CA ASP A 111 -7.68 -2.13 7.13
C ASP A 111 -8.03 -0.69 6.71
N LEU A 112 -8.88 -0.50 5.69
CA LEU A 112 -9.41 0.81 5.31
C LEU A 112 -10.52 1.28 6.26
N LEU A 113 -11.35 0.37 6.75
CA LEU A 113 -12.51 0.67 7.60
C LEU A 113 -12.17 0.75 9.09
N ILE A 114 -11.18 -0.02 9.56
CA ILE A 114 -10.81 -0.11 10.97
C ILE A 114 -9.56 0.71 11.22
N ASP A 115 -9.69 1.80 11.98
CA ASP A 115 -8.52 2.54 12.46
C ASP A 115 -7.85 1.77 13.60
N LYS A 116 -6.72 1.12 13.30
CA LYS A 116 -5.89 0.43 14.30
C LYS A 116 -4.88 1.37 15.00
N ARG A 117 -4.71 2.60 14.53
CA ARG A 117 -3.65 3.53 14.99
C ARG A 117 -4.20 4.74 15.77
N GLY A 118 -5.49 5.01 15.68
CA GLY A 118 -6.21 5.99 16.52
C GLY A 118 -6.01 7.45 16.14
N ASN A 119 -5.35 7.74 15.02
CA ASN A 119 -5.08 9.11 14.55
C ASN A 119 -5.46 9.32 13.08
N ARG A 120 -6.39 8.52 12.53
CA ARG A 120 -6.91 8.71 11.17
C ARG A 120 -8.27 9.40 11.22
N GLN A 121 -8.45 10.39 10.33
CA GLN A 121 -9.72 11.10 10.15
C GLN A 121 -10.82 10.22 9.52
N GLY A 122 -10.47 9.05 8.99
CA GLY A 122 -11.40 8.16 8.30
C GLY A 122 -11.83 8.67 6.93
N PHE A 123 -12.84 8.01 6.35
CA PHE A 123 -13.48 8.42 5.10
C PHE A 123 -14.74 9.24 5.37
N PRO A 124 -15.15 10.11 4.42
CA PRO A 124 -16.49 10.69 4.42
C PRO A 124 -17.57 9.60 4.51
N GLY A 125 -18.69 9.91 5.15
CA GLY A 125 -19.74 8.92 5.43
C GLY A 125 -20.28 8.17 4.21
N GLY A 126 -20.41 8.84 3.05
CA GLY A 126 -20.83 8.20 1.80
C GLY A 126 -19.86 7.11 1.35
N ILE A 127 -18.57 7.43 1.34
CA ILE A 127 -17.49 6.51 0.97
C ILE A 127 -17.35 5.38 2.00
N ALA A 128 -17.47 5.67 3.29
CA ALA A 128 -17.46 4.65 4.33
C ALA A 128 -18.62 3.64 4.16
N LEU A 129 -19.80 4.12 3.75
CA LEU A 129 -20.96 3.27 3.47
C LEU A 129 -20.77 2.41 2.21
N GLU A 130 -20.21 2.97 1.14
CA GLU A 130 -19.84 2.23 -0.06
C GLU A 130 -18.86 1.09 0.28
N LEU A 131 -17.79 1.40 1.00
CA LEU A 131 -16.78 0.43 1.44
C LEU A 131 -17.40 -0.67 2.32
N SER A 132 -18.30 -0.31 3.24
CA SER A 132 -18.98 -1.27 4.12
C SER A 132 -19.89 -2.22 3.34
N ARG A 133 -20.64 -1.73 2.34
CA ARG A 133 -21.49 -2.57 1.48
C ARG A 133 -20.66 -3.54 0.65
N LEU A 134 -19.56 -3.06 0.09
CA LEU A 134 -18.61 -3.89 -0.64
C LEU A 134 -18.03 -4.99 0.26
N GLN A 135 -17.61 -4.66 1.49
CA GLN A 135 -17.07 -5.62 2.44
C GLN A 135 -18.08 -6.74 2.77
N VAL A 136 -19.33 -6.38 3.05
CA VAL A 136 -20.40 -7.36 3.32
C VAL A 136 -20.63 -8.26 2.12
N HIS A 137 -20.63 -7.72 0.90
CA HIS A 137 -20.78 -8.50 -0.32
C HIS A 137 -19.64 -9.52 -0.48
N LEU A 138 -18.39 -9.10 -0.29
CA LEU A 138 -17.22 -9.99 -0.43
C LEU A 138 -17.19 -11.09 0.63
N LEU A 139 -17.52 -10.77 1.88
CA LEU A 139 -17.63 -11.77 2.95
C LEU A 139 -18.69 -12.82 2.64
N ARG A 140 -19.84 -12.40 2.09
CA ARG A 140 -20.87 -13.33 1.65
C ARG A 140 -20.38 -14.21 0.51
N SER A 141 -19.70 -13.64 -0.49
CA SER A 141 -19.17 -14.40 -1.63
C SER A 141 -18.15 -15.46 -1.20
N LEU A 142 -17.31 -15.15 -0.21
CA LEU A 142 -16.36 -16.09 0.39
C LEU A 142 -17.06 -17.29 1.06
N GLN A 143 -18.17 -17.05 1.77
CA GLN A 143 -18.94 -18.10 2.45
C GLN A 143 -19.63 -19.07 1.48
N GLN A 144 -19.92 -18.64 0.25
CA GLN A 144 -20.56 -19.48 -0.77
C GLN A 144 -19.54 -20.31 -1.58
N MET A 145 -18.24 -20.06 -1.40
CA MET A 145 -17.14 -20.78 -2.06
C MET A 145 -16.54 -21.89 -1.19
N THR A 146 -17.04 -22.06 0.03
CA THR A 146 -16.64 -23.13 0.97
C THR A 146 -17.71 -24.21 1.00
#